data_AF-A0A839YM64-F1
#
_entry.id   AF-A0A839YM64-F1
#
_cell.length_a   1.000
_cell.length_b   1.000
_cell.length_c   1.000
_cell.angle_alpha   90.00
_cell.angle_beta   90.00
_cell.angle_gamma   90.00
#
_symmetry.space_group_name_H-M   'P 1'
#
loop_
_entity.id
_entity.type
_entity.pdbx_description
1 polymer ?
#
loop_
_entity_poly.entity_id
_entity_poly.type
_entity_poly.pdbx_seq_one_letter_code
_entity_poly.pdbx_strand_id
1 'polypeptide(L)'
;MLSAFADPTARHEYGLSTTVYNPFNRWSHRGFWLELLDAALDARVVTKSIATDSTYVKAQRAAFGAKGGCSPQATGRSRGGWTIEIPALTDGIGRHYALMLTPGNVSAMKAAPALLGRAGRVRYLLGDKGYDAARLRRLGRDFGAIPVIPGRRGAIANAPSATTSSATPVATSSRMPYAASRASAVSPPTTTDSLAIPSPV
;
A
#
# COMPACT_ATOMS: atom_id res chain seq x y z
N MET A 1 20.06 2.15 -29.42
CA MET A 1 18.67 2.66 -29.52
C MET A 1 18.58 4.20 -29.58
N LEU A 2 19.62 4.89 -30.07
CA LEU A 2 19.63 6.36 -30.31
C LEU A 2 19.84 6.70 -31.80
N SER A 3 19.75 5.73 -32.71
CA SER A 3 19.90 5.99 -34.16
C SER A 3 18.59 6.37 -34.85
N ALA A 4 17.43 6.08 -34.27
CA ALA A 4 16.13 6.32 -34.92
C ALA A 4 15.70 7.80 -34.93
N PHE A 5 16.30 8.67 -34.09
CA PHE A 5 15.98 10.11 -34.07
C PHE A 5 16.92 10.96 -34.94
N ALA A 6 17.96 10.34 -35.52
CA ALA A 6 18.84 10.94 -36.51
C ALA A 6 18.61 10.36 -37.92
N ASP A 7 17.55 9.58 -38.09
CA ASP A 7 17.13 9.06 -39.39
C ASP A 7 16.39 10.18 -40.16
N PRO A 8 16.93 10.65 -41.30
CA PRO A 8 16.28 11.69 -42.10
C PRO A 8 14.92 11.24 -42.67
N THR A 9 14.64 9.93 -42.72
CA THR A 9 13.36 9.39 -43.22
C THR A 9 12.23 9.45 -42.19
N ALA A 10 12.54 9.43 -40.89
CA ALA A 10 11.54 9.48 -39.80
C ALA A 10 10.69 10.76 -39.81
N ARG A 11 11.22 11.86 -40.35
CA ARG A 11 10.47 13.12 -40.51
C ARG A 11 9.37 13.02 -41.57
N HIS A 12 9.57 12.17 -42.59
CA HIS A 12 8.61 12.00 -43.67
C HIS A 12 7.43 11.13 -43.26
N GLU A 13 7.65 10.19 -42.33
CA GLU A 13 6.64 9.26 -41.83
C GLU A 13 5.89 9.80 -40.60
N TYR A 14 6.58 10.46 -39.66
CA TYR A 14 6.01 10.91 -38.38
C TYR A 14 5.88 12.44 -38.24
N GLY A 15 6.36 13.20 -39.21
CA GLY A 15 6.35 14.67 -39.18
C GLY A 15 7.39 15.29 -38.24
N LEU A 16 7.27 16.60 -38.01
CA LEU A 16 8.13 17.32 -37.06
C LEU A 16 7.89 16.82 -35.63
N SER A 17 8.96 16.60 -34.87
CA SER A 17 8.88 16.15 -33.46
C SER A 17 8.07 17.10 -32.57
N THR A 18 8.01 18.38 -32.93
CA THR A 18 7.22 19.40 -32.24
C THR A 18 5.71 19.17 -32.39
N THR A 19 5.26 18.51 -33.45
CA THR A 19 3.84 18.20 -33.69
C THR A 19 3.30 17.21 -32.66
N VAL A 20 4.13 16.29 -32.16
CA VAL A 20 3.73 15.35 -31.10
C VAL A 20 4.06 15.91 -29.72
N TYR A 21 5.27 16.49 -29.57
CA TYR A 21 5.75 16.97 -28.28
C TYR A 21 4.90 18.13 -27.71
N ASN A 22 4.55 19.12 -28.53
CA ASN A 22 3.84 20.31 -28.03
C ASN A 22 2.42 19.98 -27.54
N PRO A 23 1.59 19.19 -28.26
CA PRO A 23 0.31 18.72 -27.72
C PRO A 23 0.47 17.88 -26.47
N PHE A 24 1.39 16.92 -26.47
CA PHE A 24 1.63 16.07 -25.30
C PHE A 24 1.97 16.90 -24.06
N ASN A 25 2.91 17.84 -24.19
CA ASN A 25 3.34 18.67 -23.08
C ASN A 25 2.24 19.63 -22.63
N ARG A 26 1.47 20.20 -23.57
CA ARG A 26 0.32 21.06 -23.25
C ARG A 26 -0.77 20.29 -22.49
N TRP A 27 -1.08 19.06 -22.88
CA TRP A 27 -2.04 18.21 -22.18
C TRP A 27 -1.52 17.79 -20.81
N SER A 28 -0.23 17.48 -20.68
CA SER A 28 0.42 17.22 -19.40
C SER A 28 0.27 18.40 -18.43
N HIS A 29 0.58 19.62 -18.88
CA HIS A 29 0.42 20.83 -18.06
C HIS A 29 -1.04 21.14 -17.68
N ARG A 30 -2.01 20.67 -18.48
CA ARG A 30 -3.44 20.80 -18.18
C ARG A 30 -3.97 19.69 -17.27
N GLY A 31 -3.16 18.70 -16.91
CA GLY A 31 -3.61 17.56 -16.11
C GLY A 31 -4.44 16.52 -16.89
N PHE A 32 -4.62 16.68 -18.20
CA PHE A 32 -5.47 15.83 -19.03
C PHE A 32 -5.16 14.33 -18.89
N TRP A 33 -3.87 13.96 -18.78
CA TRP A 33 -3.49 12.55 -18.61
C TRP A 33 -3.94 11.97 -17.27
N LEU A 34 -3.93 12.78 -16.22
CA LEU A 34 -4.42 12.36 -14.90
C LEU A 34 -5.94 12.28 -14.90
N GLU A 35 -6.63 13.23 -15.54
CA GLU A 35 -8.08 13.18 -15.71
C GLU A 35 -8.53 11.95 -16.52
N LEU A 36 -7.80 11.64 -17.61
CA LEU A 36 -8.05 10.44 -18.41
C LEU A 36 -7.86 9.16 -17.61
N LEU A 37 -6.80 9.11 -16.79
CA LEU A 37 -6.54 8.00 -15.88
C LEU A 37 -7.67 7.90 -14.85
N ASP A 38 -8.02 8.97 -14.15
CA ASP A 38 -9.09 8.98 -13.15
C ASP A 38 -10.43 8.54 -13.76
N ALA A 39 -10.78 9.03 -14.96
CA ALA A 39 -11.97 8.57 -15.68
C ALA A 39 -11.93 7.07 -16.02
N ALA A 40 -10.75 6.53 -16.34
CA ALA A 40 -10.59 5.09 -16.58
C ALA A 40 -10.68 4.27 -15.28
N LEU A 41 -10.27 4.84 -14.15
CA LEU A 41 -10.35 4.22 -12.82
C LEU A 41 -11.79 4.24 -12.27
N ASP A 42 -12.52 5.35 -12.46
CA ASP A 42 -13.91 5.54 -12.03
C ASP A 42 -14.89 4.61 -12.78
N ALA A 43 -14.50 4.15 -13.97
CA ALA A 43 -15.26 3.19 -14.75
C ALA A 43 -15.23 1.78 -14.10
N ARG A 44 -16.08 1.61 -13.07
CA ARG A 44 -16.53 0.34 -12.45
C ARG A 44 -15.55 -0.37 -11.51
N VAL A 45 -15.45 0.10 -10.26
CA VAL A 45 -14.79 -0.70 -9.21
C VAL A 45 -15.56 -0.72 -7.89
N VAL A 46 -16.33 -1.79 -7.67
CA VAL A 46 -16.68 -2.27 -6.33
C VAL A 46 -16.00 -3.62 -6.17
N THR A 47 -14.79 -3.64 -5.60
CA THR A 47 -14.06 -4.90 -5.41
C THR A 47 -13.82 -5.15 -3.94
N LYS A 48 -14.19 -6.37 -3.50
CA LYS A 48 -13.97 -6.83 -2.12
C LYS A 48 -12.47 -7.01 -1.83
N SER A 49 -11.64 -7.16 -2.85
CA SER A 49 -10.22 -7.45 -2.73
C SER A 49 -9.41 -6.45 -3.55
N ILE A 50 -8.32 -5.96 -2.97
CA ILE A 50 -7.31 -5.17 -3.67
C ILE A 50 -5.95 -5.85 -3.56
N ALA A 51 -5.14 -5.75 -4.60
CA ALA A 51 -3.74 -6.14 -4.58
C ALA A 51 -2.84 -4.91 -4.62
N THR A 52 -1.74 -4.94 -3.88
CA THR A 52 -0.69 -3.93 -3.95
C THR A 52 0.49 -4.47 -4.74
N ASP A 53 0.99 -3.67 -5.66
CA ASP A 53 2.22 -3.95 -6.39
C ASP A 53 2.95 -2.63 -6.71
N SER A 54 4.22 -2.70 -7.08
CA SER A 54 4.95 -1.55 -7.59
C SER A 54 5.86 -1.93 -8.75
N THR A 55 6.01 -0.99 -9.68
CA THR A 55 6.93 -1.15 -10.81
C THR A 55 7.91 0.01 -10.89
N TYR A 56 9.10 -0.25 -11.41
CA TYR A 56 10.15 0.75 -11.58
C TYR A 56 10.26 1.19 -13.04
N VAL A 57 10.34 2.49 -13.24
CA VAL A 57 10.65 3.10 -14.53
C VAL A 57 12.02 3.75 -14.44
N LYS A 58 12.93 3.39 -15.35
CA LYS A 58 14.26 3.99 -15.43
C LYS A 58 14.19 5.36 -16.10
N ALA A 59 14.76 6.36 -15.45
CA ALA A 59 14.89 7.68 -16.03
C ALA A 59 15.94 7.64 -17.15
N GLN A 60 15.52 7.99 -18.36
CA GLN A 60 16.39 8.12 -19.52
C GLN A 60 17.27 9.37 -19.44
N ARG A 61 18.36 9.43 -20.22
CA ARG A 61 19.26 10.60 -20.25
C ARG A 61 18.52 11.91 -20.52
N ALA A 62 17.47 11.87 -21.34
CA ALA A 62 16.64 13.02 -21.68
C ALA A 62 15.78 13.54 -20.52
N ALA A 63 15.64 12.78 -19.43
CA ALA A 63 14.92 13.23 -18.23
C ALA A 63 15.76 14.22 -17.39
N PHE A 64 17.05 14.38 -17.67
CA PHE A 64 17.95 15.28 -16.94
C PHE A 64 18.14 16.61 -17.66
N GLY A 65 18.27 17.70 -16.91
CA GLY A 65 18.60 19.03 -17.45
C GLY A 65 17.42 19.83 -17.99
N ALA A 66 16.19 19.47 -17.61
CA ALA A 66 15.00 20.26 -17.96
C ALA A 66 15.10 21.69 -17.41
N LYS A 67 14.64 22.65 -18.21
CA LYS A 67 14.57 24.07 -17.85
C LYS A 67 13.60 24.22 -16.66
N GLY A 68 14.10 24.64 -15.50
CA GLY A 68 13.33 24.70 -14.24
C GLY A 68 14.02 24.13 -13.00
N GLY A 69 15.18 23.45 -13.16
CA GLY A 69 16.01 22.98 -12.04
C GLY A 69 15.47 21.72 -11.33
N CYS A 70 16.06 21.40 -10.17
CA CYS A 70 15.78 20.19 -9.37
C CYS A 70 14.47 20.25 -8.57
N SER A 71 13.36 20.69 -9.19
CA SER A 71 12.05 20.45 -8.59
C SER A 71 11.84 18.93 -8.38
N PRO A 72 11.10 18.48 -7.35
CA PRO A 72 10.94 17.06 -7.07
C PRO A 72 10.19 16.34 -8.21
N GLN A 73 10.92 15.74 -9.15
CA GLN A 73 10.36 15.02 -10.32
C GLN A 73 10.14 13.53 -10.05
N ALA A 74 9.83 13.17 -8.79
CA ALA A 74 9.69 11.79 -8.34
C ALA A 74 10.82 10.84 -8.80
N THR A 75 12.02 11.39 -9.03
CA THR A 75 13.18 10.66 -9.56
C THR A 75 14.20 10.48 -8.43
N GLY A 76 14.62 9.24 -8.19
CA GLY A 76 15.52 8.88 -7.09
C GLY A 76 16.63 7.94 -7.54
N ARG A 77 17.78 7.98 -6.86
CA ARG A 77 18.93 7.14 -7.20
C ARG A 77 18.82 5.78 -6.52
N SER A 78 18.59 4.74 -7.32
CA SER A 78 18.52 3.33 -6.91
C SER A 78 19.71 2.53 -7.44
N ARG A 79 19.75 1.21 -7.19
CA ARG A 79 20.79 0.31 -7.73
C ARG A 79 20.79 0.26 -9.26
N GLY A 80 19.64 0.52 -9.90
CA GLY A 80 19.49 0.54 -11.36
C GLY A 80 19.86 1.87 -12.02
N GLY A 81 20.33 2.85 -11.23
CA GLY A 81 20.55 4.22 -11.65
C GLY A 81 19.43 5.15 -11.17
N TRP A 82 19.10 6.17 -11.94
CA TRP A 82 17.98 7.05 -11.63
C TRP A 82 16.66 6.42 -12.06
N THR A 83 15.73 6.33 -11.13
CA THR A 83 14.47 5.60 -11.29
C THR A 83 13.32 6.31 -10.61
N ILE A 84 12.14 6.08 -11.14
CA ILE A 84 10.83 6.39 -10.54
C ILE A 84 10.22 5.05 -10.15
N GLU A 85 9.56 4.99 -9.00
CA GLU A 85 8.73 3.86 -8.60
C GLU A 85 7.26 4.27 -8.72
N ILE A 86 6.44 3.38 -9.28
CA ILE A 86 5.00 3.55 -9.45
C ILE A 86 4.31 2.49 -8.58
N PRO A 87 4.11 2.76 -7.28
CA PRO A 87 3.26 1.94 -6.44
C PRO A 87 1.79 2.08 -6.84
N ALA A 88 1.11 0.95 -6.87
CA ALA A 88 -0.23 0.79 -7.40
C ALA A 88 -1.11 -0.09 -6.50
N LEU A 89 -2.40 0.22 -6.49
CA LEU A 89 -3.43 -0.70 -6.06
C LEU A 89 -4.22 -1.18 -7.27
N THR A 90 -4.46 -2.48 -7.33
CA THR A 90 -5.26 -3.13 -8.38
C THR A 90 -6.40 -3.93 -7.77
N ASP A 91 -7.44 -4.17 -8.56
CA ASP A 91 -8.54 -5.05 -8.19
C ASP A 91 -8.21 -6.53 -8.46
N GLY A 92 -9.14 -7.43 -8.14
CA GLY A 92 -8.97 -8.88 -8.35
C GLY A 92 -8.87 -9.32 -9.82
N ILE A 93 -9.15 -8.46 -10.78
CA ILE A 93 -9.02 -8.73 -12.23
C ILE A 93 -7.87 -7.93 -12.88
N GLY A 94 -7.08 -7.21 -12.08
CA GLY A 94 -5.89 -6.48 -12.53
C GLY A 94 -6.15 -5.06 -13.02
N ARG A 95 -7.33 -4.48 -12.80
CA ARG A 95 -7.58 -3.06 -13.07
C ARG A 95 -6.94 -2.23 -11.98
N HIS A 96 -6.24 -1.16 -12.38
CA HIS A 96 -5.73 -0.20 -11.42
C HIS A 96 -6.88 0.51 -10.72
N TYR A 97 -6.66 0.89 -9.47
CA TYR A 97 -7.58 1.63 -8.64
C TYR A 97 -6.95 2.94 -8.16
N ALA A 98 -5.69 2.89 -7.74
CA ALA A 98 -4.93 4.07 -7.35
C ALA A 98 -3.46 3.90 -7.74
N LEU A 99 -2.86 4.99 -8.19
CA LEU A 99 -1.46 5.08 -8.57
C LEU A 99 -0.81 6.25 -7.84
N MET A 100 0.47 6.12 -7.51
CA MET A 100 1.28 7.20 -6.97
C MET A 100 2.67 7.15 -7.61
N LEU A 101 3.31 8.30 -7.76
CA LEU A 101 4.71 8.38 -8.18
C LEU A 101 5.59 8.65 -6.98
N THR A 102 6.63 7.84 -6.80
CA THR A 102 7.64 8.05 -5.78
C THR A 102 9.05 8.00 -6.38
N PRO A 103 10.02 8.74 -5.82
CA PRO A 103 11.43 8.52 -6.14
C PRO A 103 11.81 7.05 -5.99
N GLY A 104 12.56 6.47 -6.92
CA GLY A 104 12.87 5.03 -6.88
C GLY A 104 13.82 4.60 -5.75
N ASN A 105 14.26 5.52 -4.89
CA ASN A 105 14.94 5.23 -3.62
C ASN A 105 13.97 5.22 -2.41
N VAL A 106 12.70 5.54 -2.63
CA VAL A 106 11.63 5.52 -1.63
C VAL A 106 10.88 4.22 -1.80
N SER A 107 10.88 3.37 -0.76
CA SER A 107 10.12 2.11 -0.78
C SER A 107 8.62 2.33 -1.02
N ALA A 108 8.00 1.53 -1.88
CA ALA A 108 6.54 1.45 -2.06
C ALA A 108 5.74 1.34 -0.74
N MET A 109 6.32 0.76 0.32
CA MET A 109 5.69 0.69 1.64
C MET A 109 5.35 2.07 2.22
N LYS A 110 6.07 3.12 1.82
CA LYS A 110 5.79 4.50 2.23
C LYS A 110 4.61 5.10 1.48
N ALA A 111 4.29 4.61 0.28
CA ALA A 111 3.12 5.02 -0.49
C ALA A 111 1.83 4.28 -0.07
N ALA A 112 1.96 3.08 0.53
CA ALA A 112 0.83 2.24 0.90
C ALA A 112 -0.27 2.95 1.74
N PRO A 113 0.04 3.78 2.76
CA PRO A 113 -1.00 4.49 3.51
C PRO A 113 -1.82 5.46 2.64
N ALA A 114 -1.14 6.21 1.75
CA ALA A 114 -1.80 7.17 0.87
C ALA A 114 -2.64 6.48 -0.22
N LEU A 115 -2.19 5.32 -0.69
CA LEU A 115 -2.93 4.49 -1.64
C LEU A 115 -4.16 3.84 -1.00
N LEU A 116 -4.02 3.26 0.19
CA LEU A 116 -5.14 2.65 0.93
C LEU A 116 -6.18 3.70 1.35
N GLY A 117 -5.74 4.92 1.69
CA GLY A 117 -6.64 6.04 1.93
C GLY A 117 -7.55 6.38 0.75
N ARG A 118 -7.05 6.20 -0.49
CA ARG A 118 -7.85 6.37 -1.72
C ARG A 118 -8.75 5.17 -2.00
N ALA A 119 -8.34 3.96 -1.61
CA ALA A 119 -9.09 2.71 -1.80
C ALA A 119 -10.40 2.61 -1.01
N GLY A 120 -10.54 3.38 0.06
CA GLY A 120 -11.70 3.26 0.94
C GLY A 120 -11.75 1.89 1.62
N ARG A 121 -12.95 1.37 1.88
CA ARG A 121 -13.14 0.11 2.62
C ARG A 121 -12.96 -1.09 1.68
N VAL A 122 -11.98 -1.93 1.99
CA VAL A 122 -11.67 -3.17 1.27
C VAL A 122 -11.70 -4.34 2.24
N ARG A 123 -12.14 -5.53 1.79
CA ARG A 123 -12.23 -6.73 2.64
C ARG A 123 -10.91 -7.49 2.68
N TYR A 124 -10.19 -7.55 1.57
CA TYR A 124 -8.91 -8.26 1.48
C TYR A 124 -7.83 -7.36 0.87
N LEU A 125 -6.65 -7.38 1.50
CA LEU A 125 -5.44 -6.75 0.98
C LEU A 125 -4.46 -7.85 0.57
N LEU A 126 -4.28 -8.02 -0.73
CA LEU A 126 -3.33 -8.95 -1.33
C LEU A 126 -1.99 -8.26 -1.52
N GLY A 127 -0.90 -8.99 -1.31
CA GLY A 127 0.44 -8.52 -1.61
C GLY A 127 1.38 -9.68 -1.84
N ASP A 128 2.44 -9.44 -2.60
CA ASP A 128 3.46 -10.45 -2.84
C ASP A 128 4.28 -10.75 -1.56
N LYS A 129 5.18 -11.72 -1.66
CA LYS A 129 6.08 -12.10 -0.56
C LYS A 129 7.14 -11.03 -0.23
N GLY A 130 7.53 -10.21 -1.21
CA GLY A 130 8.37 -9.03 -1.01
C GLY A 130 7.70 -7.98 -0.11
N TYR A 131 6.36 -7.94 -0.14
CA TYR A 131 5.53 -7.14 0.74
C TYR A 131 5.28 -7.76 2.13
N ASP A 132 5.96 -8.86 2.49
CA ASP A 132 5.88 -9.47 3.84
C ASP A 132 6.53 -8.59 4.92
N ALA A 133 5.83 -7.53 5.25
CA ALA A 133 6.16 -6.60 6.30
C ALA A 133 5.02 -6.62 7.33
N ALA A 134 5.35 -6.84 8.60
CA ALA A 134 4.40 -6.71 9.70
C ALA A 134 3.67 -5.35 9.68
N ARG A 135 4.33 -4.32 9.15
CA ARG A 135 3.75 -2.98 8.94
C ARG A 135 2.59 -2.98 7.94
N LEU A 136 2.73 -3.63 6.78
CA LEU A 136 1.66 -3.67 5.79
C LEU A 136 0.46 -4.48 6.28
N ARG A 137 0.72 -5.59 7.00
CA ARG A 137 -0.34 -6.38 7.64
C ARG A 137 -1.10 -5.58 8.70
N ARG A 138 -0.40 -4.78 9.51
CA ARG A 138 -1.02 -3.87 10.49
C ARG A 138 -1.86 -2.82 9.78
N LEU A 139 -1.27 -2.13 8.80
CA LEU A 139 -1.95 -1.11 8.01
C LEU A 139 -3.24 -1.66 7.37
N GLY A 140 -3.19 -2.83 6.74
CA GLY A 140 -4.39 -3.47 6.18
C GLY A 140 -5.49 -3.67 7.23
N ARG A 141 -5.14 -4.13 8.44
CA ARG A 141 -6.11 -4.30 9.53
C ARG A 141 -6.66 -2.97 10.03
N ASP A 142 -5.84 -1.94 10.13
CA ASP A 142 -6.27 -0.60 10.55
C ASP A 142 -7.30 -0.01 9.57
N PHE A 143 -7.19 -0.36 8.28
CA PHE A 143 -8.17 -0.03 7.24
C PHE A 143 -9.37 -1.01 7.17
N GLY A 144 -9.46 -1.98 8.09
CA GLY A 144 -10.55 -2.95 8.16
C GLY A 144 -10.43 -4.12 7.17
N ALA A 145 -9.26 -4.30 6.56
CA ALA A 145 -8.98 -5.35 5.59
C ALA A 145 -8.28 -6.57 6.22
N ILE A 146 -8.49 -7.74 5.63
CA ILE A 146 -7.78 -8.97 5.96
C ILE A 146 -6.53 -9.07 5.06
N PRO A 147 -5.30 -8.95 5.59
CA PRO A 147 -4.09 -9.04 4.79
C PRO A 147 -3.78 -10.49 4.40
N VAL A 148 -3.76 -10.76 3.09
CA VAL A 148 -3.38 -12.04 2.48
C VAL A 148 -2.03 -11.86 1.81
N ILE A 149 -0.98 -12.01 2.60
CA ILE A 149 0.42 -11.85 2.17
C ILE A 149 1.16 -13.14 2.52
N PRO A 150 1.86 -13.81 1.58
CA PRO A 150 2.67 -14.98 1.89
C PRO A 150 3.81 -14.63 2.86
N GLY A 151 4.02 -15.43 3.89
CA GLY A 151 5.13 -15.24 4.82
C GLY A 151 6.50 -15.51 4.16
N ARG A 152 7.52 -14.78 4.60
CA ARG A 152 8.92 -15.06 4.28
C ARG A 152 9.36 -16.33 5.04
N ARG A 153 10.14 -17.19 4.39
CA ARG A 153 10.75 -18.35 5.06
C ARG A 153 11.62 -17.82 6.21
N GLY A 154 11.35 -18.25 7.44
CA GLY A 154 12.08 -17.82 8.65
C GLY A 154 11.45 -16.67 9.45
N ALA A 155 10.27 -16.16 9.07
CA ALA A 155 9.52 -15.25 9.93
C ALA A 155 8.99 -16.02 11.15
N ILE A 156 9.51 -15.71 12.34
CA ILE A 156 9.03 -16.26 13.61
C ILE A 156 7.56 -15.88 13.76
N ALA A 157 6.67 -16.86 13.76
CA ALA A 157 5.23 -16.65 13.79
C ALA A 157 4.78 -16.15 15.17
N ASN A 158 4.85 -14.83 15.40
CA ASN A 158 4.08 -14.19 16.46
C ASN A 158 2.71 -13.81 15.89
N ALA A 159 1.85 -14.82 15.71
CA ALA A 159 0.42 -14.62 15.50
C ALA A 159 -0.31 -15.13 16.75
N PRO A 160 -1.27 -14.39 17.33
CA PRO A 160 -2.14 -14.95 18.34
C PRO A 160 -2.91 -16.10 17.69
N SER A 161 -2.77 -17.30 18.27
CA SER A 161 -3.42 -18.52 17.85
C SER A 161 -4.92 -18.30 17.75
N ALA A 162 -5.48 -18.46 16.55
CA ALA A 162 -6.90 -18.70 16.41
C ALA A 162 -7.24 -19.97 17.21
N THR A 163 -8.07 -19.83 18.23
CA THR A 163 -8.64 -20.95 18.97
C THR A 163 -9.49 -21.78 18.02
N THR A 164 -8.90 -22.83 17.44
CA THR A 164 -9.65 -23.91 16.80
C THR A 164 -10.41 -24.63 17.90
N SER A 165 -11.71 -24.34 18.00
CA SER A 165 -12.67 -25.18 18.70
C SER A 165 -12.78 -26.49 17.94
N SER A 166 -12.14 -27.55 18.45
CA SER A 166 -12.48 -28.92 18.10
C SER A 166 -11.92 -29.87 19.14
N ALA A 167 -12.79 -30.39 20.01
CA ALA A 167 -12.90 -31.82 20.32
C ALA A 167 -13.76 -31.98 21.59
N THR A 168 -14.98 -32.46 21.39
CA THR A 168 -15.64 -33.31 22.39
C THR A 168 -14.95 -34.68 22.33
N PRO A 169 -14.51 -35.21 23.48
CA PRO A 169 -14.73 -36.62 23.70
C PRO A 169 -15.46 -36.85 25.03
N VAL A 170 -16.54 -37.63 24.91
CA VAL A 170 -17.20 -38.30 26.02
C VAL A 170 -16.20 -39.24 26.69
N ALA A 171 -16.05 -39.10 28.01
CA ALA A 171 -15.56 -40.17 28.87
C ALA A 171 -16.23 -40.08 30.25
N THR A 172 -16.74 -41.23 30.66
CA THR A 172 -17.61 -41.51 31.79
C THR A 172 -16.82 -41.71 33.09
N SER A 173 -17.45 -41.30 34.21
CA SER A 173 -17.39 -41.90 35.55
C SER A 173 -16.28 -41.53 36.55
N SER A 174 -16.80 -40.98 37.66
CA SER A 174 -16.56 -41.32 39.07
C SER A 174 -15.54 -40.54 39.92
N ARG A 175 -16.05 -40.20 41.12
CA ARG A 175 -15.40 -39.82 42.39
C ARG A 175 -15.05 -38.33 42.61
N MET A 176 -16.04 -37.64 43.16
CA MET A 176 -15.87 -36.78 44.37
C MET A 176 -15.29 -37.64 45.51
N PRO A 177 -14.42 -37.10 46.40
CA PRO A 177 -14.97 -36.36 47.54
C PRO A 177 -14.11 -35.23 48.14
N TYR A 178 -14.85 -34.43 48.92
CA TYR A 178 -14.49 -33.82 50.21
C TYR A 178 -13.77 -32.47 50.27
N ALA A 179 -14.36 -31.62 51.10
CA ALA A 179 -14.01 -30.26 51.45
C ALA A 179 -12.99 -30.19 52.60
N ALA A 180 -12.24 -29.09 52.68
CA ALA A 180 -11.79 -28.56 53.96
C ALA A 180 -11.58 -27.04 53.89
N SER A 181 -12.19 -26.38 54.86
CA SER A 181 -12.19 -24.98 55.28
C SER A 181 -10.83 -24.26 55.30
N ARG A 182 -10.83 -22.94 55.04
CA ARG A 182 -10.78 -21.90 56.09
C ARG A 182 -10.93 -20.49 55.51
N ALA A 183 -11.75 -19.70 56.19
CA ALA A 183 -11.97 -18.29 55.98
C ALA A 183 -10.81 -17.42 56.50
N SER A 184 -10.65 -16.23 55.92
CA SER A 184 -10.32 -14.99 56.64
C SER A 184 -10.68 -13.74 55.81
N ALA A 185 -11.49 -12.88 56.46
CA ALA A 185 -11.84 -11.46 56.30
C ALA A 185 -11.38 -10.68 55.04
N VAL A 186 -12.26 -10.01 54.26
CA VAL A 186 -12.96 -8.71 54.50
C VAL A 186 -11.99 -7.57 54.85
N SER A 187 -11.75 -6.58 53.96
CA SER A 187 -12.54 -5.33 53.86
C SER A 187 -12.36 -4.59 52.50
N PRO A 188 -13.33 -3.75 52.06
CA PRO A 188 -13.32 -3.01 50.78
C PRO A 188 -13.02 -1.48 50.97
N PRO A 189 -13.36 -0.58 50.02
CA PRO A 189 -12.43 0.22 49.21
C PRO A 189 -12.25 1.69 49.67
N THR A 190 -11.17 2.35 49.22
CA THR A 190 -11.01 3.80 49.35
C THR A 190 -11.21 4.49 47.99
N THR A 191 -12.32 5.23 47.87
CA THR A 191 -12.58 6.25 46.84
C THR A 191 -11.91 7.57 47.24
N THR A 192 -11.57 8.42 46.25
CA THR A 192 -11.34 9.90 46.24
C THR A 192 -10.10 10.17 45.35
N ASP A 193 -10.06 11.04 44.34
CA ASP A 193 -10.96 12.08 43.85
C ASP A 193 -10.65 12.35 42.36
N SER A 194 -11.58 13.06 41.73
CA SER A 194 -11.51 13.59 40.36
C SER A 194 -10.65 14.85 40.25
N LEU A 195 -10.61 15.42 39.02
CA LEU A 195 -10.14 16.76 38.59
C LEU A 195 -8.72 16.77 37.99
N ALA A 196 -8.39 17.41 36.88
CA ALA A 196 -9.14 18.14 35.86
C ALA A 196 -8.22 18.34 34.64
N ILE A 197 -8.82 18.42 33.46
CA ILE A 197 -8.20 18.83 32.19
C ILE A 197 -8.36 20.35 32.05
N PRO A 198 -7.37 21.08 31.52
CA PRO A 198 -7.66 22.32 30.79
C PRO A 198 -7.26 22.24 29.31
N SER A 199 -8.15 22.78 28.48
CA SER A 199 -8.05 22.98 27.03
C SER A 199 -7.05 24.12 26.66
N PRO A 200 -6.56 24.17 25.40
CA PRO A 200 -5.54 25.13 24.99
C PRO A 200 -6.12 26.48 24.52
N VAL A 201 -5.28 27.52 24.65
CA VAL A 201 -5.44 28.87 24.09
C VAL A 201 -4.93 28.91 22.66
#